data_AF-A0A956NA73-F1
#
_entry.id   AF-A0A956NA73-F1
#
_cell.length_a   1.000
_cell.length_b   1.000
_cell.length_c   1.000
_cell.angle_alpha   90.00
_cell.angle_beta   90.00
_cell.angle_gamma   90.00
#
_symmetry.space_group_name_H-M   'P 1'
#
loop_
_entity.id
_entity.type
_entity.pdbx_description
1 polymer ?
#
loop_
_entity_poly.entity_id
_entity_poly.type
_entity_poly.pdbx_seq_one_letter_code
_entity_poly.pdbx_strand_id
1 'polypeptide(L)'
;MGPDQIAPIILFAVLVAGGLYFILRPLGSAQSRERARAEGRRVRLLERKAALVQLLRDIEFDKRTGKLSEDDYVAAKEEAEAQALEVMLEIESLEGPWTTDRVESEIASMRLRLESRGRNV
;
A
#
# COMPACT_ATOMS: atom_id res chain seq x y z
N MET A 1 -12.17 -39.03 -38.82
CA MET A 1 -12.27 -37.60 -39.15
C MET A 1 -11.11 -37.26 -40.06
N GLY A 2 -11.39 -36.84 -41.29
CA GLY A 2 -10.33 -36.48 -42.22
C GLY A 2 -9.64 -35.17 -41.81
N PRO A 3 -8.40 -34.94 -42.26
CA PRO A 3 -7.62 -33.73 -41.94
C PRO A 3 -8.30 -32.43 -42.41
N ASP A 4 -9.22 -32.54 -43.38
CA ASP A 4 -10.07 -31.47 -43.90
C ASP A 4 -11.04 -30.89 -42.86
N GLN A 5 -11.46 -31.68 -41.86
CA GLN A 5 -12.37 -31.22 -40.80
C GLN A 5 -11.65 -30.67 -39.56
N ILE A 6 -10.38 -31.02 -39.36
CA ILE A 6 -9.61 -30.64 -38.17
C ILE A 6 -9.01 -29.22 -38.34
N ALA A 7 -8.58 -28.88 -39.55
CA ALA A 7 -8.03 -27.56 -39.87
C ALA A 7 -8.91 -26.36 -39.47
N PRO A 8 -10.22 -26.32 -39.78
CA PRO A 8 -11.07 -25.20 -39.38
C PRO A 8 -11.29 -25.11 -37.86
N ILE A 9 -11.30 -26.25 -37.15
CA ILE A 9 -11.44 -26.29 -35.69
C ILE A 9 -10.21 -25.67 -35.01
N ILE A 10 -9.02 -26.03 -35.49
CA ILE A 10 -7.77 -25.44 -34.98
C ILE A 10 -7.73 -23.94 -35.26
N LEU A 11 -8.11 -23.51 -36.47
CA LEU A 11 -8.17 -22.09 -36.82
C LEU A 11 -9.14 -21.31 -35.92
N PHE A 12 -10.31 -21.87 -35.67
CA PHE A 12 -11.30 -21.28 -34.76
C PHE A 12 -10.79 -21.21 -33.32
N ALA A 13 -10.17 -22.29 -32.82
CA ALA A 13 -9.59 -22.32 -31.48
C ALA A 13 -8.48 -21.27 -31.30
N VAL A 14 -7.62 -21.08 -32.32
CA VAL A 14 -6.58 -20.05 -32.30
C VAL A 14 -7.17 -18.65 -32.32
N LEU A 15 -8.21 -18.40 -33.13
CA LEU A 15 -8.91 -17.10 -33.15
C LEU A 15 -9.57 -16.78 -31.81
N VAL A 16 -10.24 -17.76 -31.19
CA VAL A 16 -10.84 -17.61 -29.86
C VAL A 16 -9.78 -17.36 -28.81
N ALA A 17 -8.70 -18.14 -28.80
CA ALA A 17 -7.59 -17.96 -27.85
C ALA A 17 -6.90 -16.60 -28.01
N GLY A 18 -6.68 -16.15 -29.25
CA GLY A 18 -6.11 -14.83 -29.55
C GLY A 18 -7.03 -13.68 -29.11
N GLY A 19 -8.33 -13.79 -29.37
CA GLY A 19 -9.33 -12.82 -28.91
C GLY A 19 -9.40 -12.77 -27.38
N LEU A 20 -9.42 -13.92 -26.72
CA LEU A 20 -9.42 -14.03 -25.27
C LEU A 20 -8.15 -13.41 -24.68
N TYR A 21 -6.97 -13.69 -25.25
CA TYR A 21 -5.71 -13.06 -24.86
C TYR A 21 -5.75 -11.53 -25.02
N PHE A 22 -6.30 -11.02 -26.12
CA PHE A 22 -6.43 -9.59 -26.36
C PHE A 22 -7.34 -8.89 -25.34
N ILE A 23 -8.43 -9.56 -24.92
CA ILE A 23 -9.37 -9.05 -23.90
C ILE A 23 -8.79 -9.16 -22.48
N LEU A 24 -8.07 -10.24 -22.16
CA LEU A 24 -7.52 -10.46 -20.81
C LEU A 24 -6.25 -9.63 -20.56
N ARG A 25 -5.46 -9.30 -21.59
CA ARG A 25 -4.25 -8.48 -21.48
C ARG A 25 -4.47 -7.13 -20.77
N PRO A 26 -5.48 -6.30 -21.12
CA PRO A 26 -5.69 -5.03 -20.44
C PRO A 26 -6.13 -5.20 -18.98
N LEU A 27 -6.81 -6.29 -18.63
CA LEU A 27 -7.34 -6.54 -17.29
C LEU A 27 -6.22 -6.67 -16.24
N GLY A 28 -5.18 -7.44 -16.54
CA GLY A 28 -4.03 -7.58 -15.64
C GLY A 28 -3.27 -6.26 -15.44
N SER A 29 -3.17 -5.44 -16.49
CA SER A 29 -2.47 -4.15 -16.43
C SER A 29 -3.23 -3.07 -15.66
N ALA A 30 -4.57 -3.11 -15.67
CA ALA A 30 -5.40 -2.17 -14.94
C ALA A 30 -5.25 -2.36 -13.42
N GLN A 31 -5.30 -3.61 -12.96
CA GLN A 31 -5.11 -3.97 -11.56
C GLN A 31 -3.70 -3.61 -11.06
N SER A 32 -2.65 -3.86 -11.86
CA SER A 32 -1.28 -3.46 -11.51
C SER A 32 -1.12 -1.94 -11.39
N ARG A 33 -1.74 -1.16 -12.29
CA ARG A 33 -1.71 0.31 -12.22
C ARG A 33 -2.44 0.84 -10.99
N GLU A 34 -3.56 0.24 -10.63
CA GLU A 34 -4.31 0.61 -9.43
C GLU A 34 -3.51 0.33 -8.16
N ARG A 35 -2.90 -0.86 -8.04
CA ARG A 35 -1.99 -1.19 -6.93
C ARG A 35 -0.81 -0.22 -6.85
N ALA A 36 -0.17 0.09 -7.98
CA ALA A 36 0.95 1.05 -8.02
C ALA A 36 0.52 2.46 -7.58
N ARG A 37 -0.70 2.90 -7.94
CA ARG A 37 -1.26 4.18 -7.49
C ARG A 37 -1.57 4.18 -5.98
N ALA A 38 -2.13 3.08 -5.47
CA ALA A 38 -2.40 2.92 -4.04
C ALA A 38 -1.09 2.96 -3.24
N GLU A 39 -0.07 2.22 -3.67
CA GLU A 39 1.25 2.22 -3.05
C GLU A 39 1.89 3.61 -3.08
N GLY A 40 1.87 4.29 -4.23
CA GLY A 40 2.39 5.65 -4.33
C GLY A 40 1.66 6.64 -3.43
N ARG A 41 0.35 6.46 -3.21
CA ARG A 41 -0.43 7.29 -2.26
C ARG A 41 -0.01 7.01 -0.82
N ARG A 42 0.15 5.73 -0.47
CA ARG A 42 0.61 5.29 0.85
C ARG A 42 1.99 5.87 1.19
N VAL A 43 2.95 5.77 0.26
CA VAL A 43 4.30 6.33 0.44
C VAL A 43 4.25 7.83 0.76
N ARG A 44 3.48 8.61 -0.02
CA ARG A 44 3.33 10.05 0.22
C ARG A 44 2.75 10.38 1.59
N LEU A 45 1.79 9.59 2.07
CA LEU A 45 1.21 9.80 3.40
C LEU A 45 2.19 9.47 4.52
N LEU A 46 3.00 8.41 4.35
CA LEU A 46 4.06 8.07 5.29
C LEU A 46 5.14 9.17 5.35
N GLU A 47 5.52 9.73 4.21
CA GLU A 47 6.43 10.88 4.14
C GLU A 47 5.83 12.11 4.85
N ARG A 48 4.54 12.40 4.61
CA ARG A 48 3.84 13.51 5.28
C ARG A 48 3.76 13.32 6.78
N LYS A 49 3.47 12.11 7.25
CA LYS A 49 3.51 11.75 8.68
C LYS A 49 4.89 12.00 9.27
N ALA A 50 5.96 11.56 8.60
CA ALA A 50 7.32 11.77 9.06
C ALA A 50 7.68 13.25 9.18
N ALA A 51 7.25 14.07 8.21
CA ALA A 51 7.44 15.52 8.24
C ALA A 51 6.70 16.18 9.42
N LEU A 52 5.45 15.78 9.70
CA LEU A 52 4.67 16.33 10.83
C LEU A 52 5.25 15.93 12.18
N VAL A 53 5.75 14.71 12.31
CA VAL A 53 6.45 14.27 13.54
C VAL A 53 7.79 14.99 13.72
N GLN A 54 8.45 15.35 12.63
CA GLN A 54 9.64 16.19 12.70
C GLN A 54 9.28 17.62 13.13
N LEU A 55 8.23 18.20 12.54
CA LEU A 55 7.73 19.53 12.88
C LEU A 55 7.36 19.62 14.37
N LEU A 56 6.67 18.63 14.93
CA LEU A 56 6.35 18.58 16.36
C LEU A 56 7.61 18.63 17.23
N ARG A 57 8.65 17.87 16.85
CA ARG A 57 9.94 17.89 17.57
C ARG A 57 10.62 19.25 17.47
N ASP A 58 10.54 19.90 16.31
CA ASP A 58 11.14 21.22 16.09
C ASP A 58 10.38 22.30 16.91
N ILE A 59 9.05 22.23 16.99
CA ILE A 59 8.21 23.11 17.84
C ILE A 59 8.58 22.94 19.33
N GLU A 60 8.70 21.70 19.80
CA GLU A 60 9.12 21.42 21.18
C GLU A 60 10.55 21.93 21.46
N PHE A 61 11.44 21.81 20.48
CA PHE A 61 12.80 22.34 20.58
C PHE A 61 12.81 23.87 20.65
N ASP A 62 12.07 24.54 19.78
CA ASP A 62 11.99 26.00 19.77
C ASP A 62 11.36 26.56 21.05
N LYS A 63 10.38 25.85 21.63
CA LYS A 63 9.87 26.14 22.96
C LYS A 63 10.93 26.00 24.05
N ARG A 64 11.69 24.90 24.05
CA ARG A 64 12.79 24.67 25.01
C ARG A 64 13.92 25.68 24.90
N THR A 65 14.19 26.19 23.69
CA THR A 65 15.20 27.23 23.46
C THR A 65 14.69 28.65 23.73
N GLY A 66 13.41 28.81 24.08
CA GLY A 66 12.79 30.08 24.44
C GLY A 66 12.48 30.98 23.23
N LYS A 67 12.49 30.44 22.01
CA LYS A 67 12.13 31.20 20.79
C LYS A 67 10.62 31.42 20.64
N LEU A 68 9.81 30.58 21.29
CA LEU A 68 8.36 30.62 21.22
C LEU A 68 7.73 31.02 22.57
N SER A 69 6.73 31.90 22.51
CA SER A 69 5.87 32.20 23.66
C SER A 69 5.02 30.97 24.03
N GLU A 70 4.34 30.99 25.18
CA GLU A 70 3.44 29.87 25.54
C GLU A 70 2.26 29.76 24.59
N ASP A 71 1.62 30.89 24.29
CA ASP A 71 0.44 30.95 23.44
C ASP A 71 0.75 30.49 22.00
N ASP A 72 1.88 30.94 21.45
CA ASP A 72 2.31 30.53 20.11
C ASP A 72 2.67 29.04 20.07
N TYR A 73 3.24 28.49 21.15
CA TYR A 73 3.60 27.08 21.24
C TYR A 73 2.36 26.20 21.26
N VAL A 74 1.37 26.55 22.09
CA VAL A 74 0.10 25.82 22.16
C VAL A 74 -0.59 25.82 20.80
N ALA A 75 -0.70 26.98 20.16
CA ALA A 75 -1.33 27.09 18.85
C ALA A 75 -0.62 26.26 17.78
N ALA A 76 0.72 26.38 17.67
CA ALA A 76 1.51 25.64 16.69
C ALA A 76 1.47 24.12 16.93
N LYS A 77 1.49 23.71 18.20
CA LYS A 77 1.41 22.30 18.59
C LYS A 77 0.05 21.70 18.25
N GLU A 78 -1.05 22.35 18.63
CA GLU A 78 -2.41 21.86 18.33
C GLU A 78 -2.64 21.70 16.83
N GLU A 79 -2.17 22.66 16.03
CA GLU A 79 -2.27 22.58 14.57
C GLU A 79 -1.47 21.39 14.00
N ALA A 80 -0.23 21.21 14.44
CA ALA A 80 0.61 20.11 13.98
C ALA A 80 0.07 18.74 14.42
N GLU A 81 -0.47 18.63 15.63
CA GLU A 81 -1.13 17.41 16.13
C GLU A 81 -2.39 17.07 15.36
N ALA A 82 -3.24 18.06 15.06
CA ALA A 82 -4.45 17.87 14.26
C ALA A 82 -4.12 17.35 12.85
N GLN A 83 -3.12 17.94 12.19
CA GLN A 83 -2.65 17.47 10.88
C GLN A 83 -2.04 16.07 10.95
N ALA A 84 -1.28 15.76 12.01
CA ALA A 84 -0.69 14.43 12.18
C ALA A 84 -1.78 13.36 12.36
N LEU A 85 -2.82 13.66 13.13
CA LEU A 85 -3.96 12.78 13.35
C LEU A 85 -4.71 12.52 12.04
N GLU A 86 -5.00 13.56 11.26
CA GLU A 86 -5.66 13.45 9.96
C GLU A 86 -4.91 12.51 9.02
N VAL A 87 -3.59 12.68 8.90
CA VAL A 87 -2.75 11.84 8.04
C VAL A 87 -2.71 10.39 8.54
N MET A 88 -2.71 10.17 9.86
CA MET A 88 -2.75 8.82 10.43
C MET A 88 -4.06 8.10 10.12
N LEU A 89 -5.19 8.81 10.20
CA LEU A 89 -6.51 8.27 9.82
C LEU A 89 -6.58 7.97 8.31
N GLU A 90 -5.99 8.81 7.47
CA GLU A 90 -5.94 8.56 6.02
C GLU A 90 -5.12 7.30 5.70
N ILE A 91 -4.00 7.08 6.40
CA ILE A 91 -3.20 5.85 6.26
C ILE A 91 -4.01 4.62 6.67
N GLU A 92 -4.69 4.69 7.82
CA GLU A 92 -5.52 3.59 8.31
C GLU A 92 -6.66 3.26 7.32
N SER A 93 -7.27 4.28 6.72
CA SER A 93 -8.32 4.08 5.70
C SER A 93 -7.81 3.37 4.44
N LEU A 94 -6.54 3.58 4.06
CA LEU A 94 -5.90 2.92 2.91
C LEU A 94 -5.42 1.50 3.23
N GLU A 95 -4.94 1.27 4.44
CA GLU A 95 -4.51 -0.06 4.89
C GLU A 95 -5.73 -0.95 5.19
N GLY A 96 -6.89 -0.35 5.47
CA GLY A 96 -8.10 -1.07 5.89
C GLY A 96 -8.02 -1.46 7.36
N PRO A 97 -9.13 -1.92 7.97
CA PRO A 97 -9.12 -2.35 9.36
C PRO A 97 -8.07 -3.44 9.57
N TRP A 98 -7.32 -3.35 10.66
CA TRP A 98 -6.52 -4.47 11.17
C TRP A 98 -7.47 -5.59 11.59
N THR A 99 -7.93 -6.39 10.63
CA THR A 99 -8.74 -7.56 10.94
C THR A 99 -7.84 -8.63 11.54
N THR A 100 -8.32 -9.30 12.58
CA THR A 100 -7.66 -10.45 13.20
C THR A 100 -7.22 -11.47 12.15
N ASP A 101 -8.04 -11.69 11.11
CA ASP A 101 -7.74 -12.58 9.98
C ASP A 101 -6.50 -12.15 9.15
N ARG A 102 -6.29 -10.84 8.94
CA ARG A 102 -5.11 -10.34 8.23
C ARG A 102 -3.86 -10.49 9.08
N VAL A 103 -3.95 -10.21 10.38
CA VAL A 103 -2.84 -10.36 11.31
C VAL A 103 -2.47 -11.83 11.47
N GLU A 104 -3.43 -12.74 11.58
CA GLU A 104 -3.20 -14.18 11.69
C GLU A 104 -2.56 -14.77 10.42
N SER A 105 -3.01 -14.35 9.24
CA SER A 105 -2.41 -14.79 7.96
C SER A 105 -0.99 -14.25 7.77
N GLU A 106 -0.71 -13.02 8.22
CA GLU A 106 0.64 -12.43 8.17
C GLU A 106 1.58 -13.12 9.18
N ILE A 107 1.14 -13.41 10.41
CA ILE A 107 1.90 -14.18 11.42
C ILE A 107 2.18 -15.61 10.93
N ALA A 108 1.21 -16.27 10.31
CA ALA A 108 1.38 -17.62 9.76
C ALA A 108 2.49 -17.67 8.70
N SER A 109 2.55 -16.64 7.84
CA SER A 109 3.60 -16.53 6.81
C SER A 109 5.00 -16.28 7.41
N MET A 110 5.08 -15.52 8.51
CA MET A 110 6.35 -15.27 9.20
C MET A 110 6.86 -16.50 9.94
N ARG A 111 5.97 -17.31 10.53
CA ARG A 111 6.34 -18.59 11.18
C ARG A 111 6.97 -19.58 10.20
N LEU A 112 6.42 -19.70 8.99
CA LEU A 112 6.99 -20.57 7.94
C LEU A 112 8.38 -20.10 7.48
N ARG A 113 8.61 -18.79 7.41
CA ARG A 113 9.93 -18.20 7.10
C ARG A 113 10.97 -18.46 8.19
N LEU A 114 10.56 -18.54 9.46
CA LEU A 114 11.46 -18.84 10.57
C LEU A 114 11.75 -20.35 10.68
N GLU A 115 10.76 -21.22 10.47
CA GLU A 115 10.93 -22.68 10.47
C GLU A 115 11.86 -23.19 9.36
N SER A 116 11.86 -22.55 8.20
CA SER A 116 12.77 -22.87 7.09
C SER A 116 14.21 -22.41 7.36
N ARG A 117 14.41 -21.40 8.23
CA ARG A 117 15.73 -20.89 8.61
C ARG A 117 16.33 -21.65 9.81
N GLY A 118 15.49 -22.19 10.69
CA GLY A 118 15.92 -23.01 11.84
C GLY A 118 16.24 -24.48 11.51
N ARG A 119 15.92 -24.97 10.30
CA ARG A 119 16.20 -26.36 9.87
C ARG A 119 17.57 -26.54 9.20
N ASN A 120 18.34 -25.46 9.03
CA ASN A 120 19.66 -25.45 8.41
C ASN A 120 20.80 -25.12 9.41
N VAL A 121 20.57 -25.35 10.71
CA VAL A 121 21.58 -25.30 11.78
C VAL A 121 21.52 -26.61 12.53
#